data_AF-A0A391PPY1-F1
#
_entry.id   AF-A0A391PPY1-F1
#
_cell.length_a   1.000
_cell.length_b   1.000
_cell.length_c   1.000
_cell.angle_alpha   90.00
_cell.angle_beta   90.00
_cell.angle_gamma   90.00
#
_symmetry.space_group_name_H-M   'P 1'
#
loop_
_entity.id
_entity.type
_entity.pdbx_description
1 polymer ?
#
loop_
_entity_poly.entity_id
_entity_poly.type
_entity_poly.pdbx_seq_one_letter_code
_entity_poly.pdbx_strand_id
1 'polypeptide(L)'
;MAFRTGWDGYYMDAEANPDWYHAVGGVDMSVGGVVTVYPPDTPGGPPRVHVESQVNVADQYNWDEGKETKVGPITITDKDMGGLQTAGMAREFEIAGASSVATYDGVPR
;
A
#
# COMPACT_ATOMS: atom_id res chain seq x y z
N MET A 1 22.57 -1.54 6.11
CA MET A 1 21.97 -0.21 6.37
C MET A 1 20.47 -0.33 6.20
N ALA A 2 19.68 0.11 7.17
CA ALA A 2 18.23 0.16 7.03
C ALA A 2 17.77 1.40 6.25
N PHE A 3 16.66 1.29 5.52
CA PHE A 3 16.03 2.40 4.82
C PHE A 3 14.51 2.33 4.93
N ARG A 4 13.85 3.47 4.71
CA ARG A 4 12.40 3.57 4.54
C ARG A 4 12.06 4.76 3.65
N THR A 5 11.09 4.60 2.75
CA THR A 5 10.51 5.71 1.99
C THR A 5 9.51 6.49 2.82
N GLY A 6 9.13 7.69 2.36
CA GLY A 6 7.89 8.32 2.84
C GLY A 6 6.66 7.44 2.59
N TRP A 7 5.56 7.81 3.23
CA TRP A 7 4.24 7.32 2.86
C TRP A 7 3.74 8.13 1.66
N ASP A 8 3.17 7.43 0.68
CA ASP A 8 2.55 8.06 -0.49
C ASP A 8 1.21 7.40 -0.78
N GLY A 9 0.24 8.20 -1.21
CA GLY A 9 -1.11 7.74 -1.48
C GLY A 9 -1.17 6.97 -2.79
N TYR A 10 -1.80 5.80 -2.77
CA TYR A 10 -2.03 4.98 -3.95
C TYR A 10 -3.51 4.65 -4.09
N TYR A 11 -4.11 5.11 -5.18
CA TYR A 11 -5.47 4.75 -5.57
C TYR A 11 -5.45 3.55 -6.51
N MET A 12 -6.22 2.53 -6.17
CA MET A 12 -6.42 1.36 -7.01
C MET A 12 -7.13 1.78 -8.29
N ASP A 13 -6.62 1.33 -9.43
CA ASP A 13 -7.27 1.52 -10.72
C ASP A 13 -8.49 0.60 -10.84
N ALA A 14 -9.65 1.16 -11.20
CA ALA A 14 -10.92 0.43 -11.21
C ALA A 14 -10.98 -0.64 -12.30
N GLU A 15 -10.27 -0.44 -13.41
CA GLU A 15 -10.21 -1.39 -14.52
C GLU A 15 -9.18 -2.50 -14.27
N ALA A 16 -8.00 -2.15 -13.74
CA ALA A 16 -6.93 -3.11 -13.50
C ALA A 16 -7.11 -3.90 -12.20
N ASN A 17 -7.74 -3.31 -11.17
CA ASN A 17 -7.91 -3.90 -9.85
C ASN A 17 -9.32 -3.66 -9.27
N PRO A 18 -10.39 -4.13 -9.95
CA PRO A 18 -11.78 -3.81 -9.57
C PRO A 18 -12.13 -4.24 -8.14
N ASP A 19 -11.66 -5.40 -7.70
CA ASP A 19 -11.95 -5.91 -6.35
C ASP A 19 -11.33 -5.02 -5.27
N TRP A 20 -10.07 -4.62 -5.45
CA TRP A 20 -9.37 -3.74 -4.52
C TRP A 20 -9.93 -2.32 -4.56
N TYR A 21 -10.30 -1.84 -5.75
CA TYR A 21 -10.95 -0.55 -5.90
C TYR A 21 -12.26 -0.46 -5.10
N HIS A 22 -13.11 -1.49 -5.17
CA HIS A 22 -14.37 -1.49 -4.42
C HIS A 22 -14.20 -1.84 -2.93
N ALA A 23 -13.17 -2.61 -2.56
CA ALA A 23 -12.96 -3.01 -1.17
C ALA A 23 -12.27 -1.94 -0.32
N VAL A 24 -11.26 -1.27 -0.88
CA VAL A 24 -10.43 -0.30 -0.14
C VAL A 24 -10.28 1.03 -0.87
N GLY A 25 -10.35 1.05 -2.20
CA GLY A 25 -10.21 2.27 -2.98
C GLY A 25 -8.77 2.79 -2.99
N GLY A 26 -8.35 3.50 -1.94
CA GLY A 26 -7.01 4.05 -1.80
C GLY A 26 -6.34 3.61 -0.50
N VAL A 27 -5.01 3.56 -0.49
CA VAL A 27 -4.20 3.30 0.71
C VAL A 27 -2.93 4.14 0.67
N ASP A 28 -2.36 4.43 1.83
CA ASP A 28 -0.99 4.93 1.91
C ASP A 28 0.00 3.76 1.82
N MET A 29 1.09 3.93 1.07
CA MET A 29 2.13 2.93 0.87
C MET A 29 3.52 3.42 1.30
N SER A 30 4.32 2.56 1.93
CA SER A 30 5.72 2.85 2.28
C SER A 30 6.59 1.60 2.15
N VAL A 31 7.78 1.73 1.56
CA VAL A 31 8.75 0.64 1.42
C VAL A 31 9.81 0.78 2.50
N GLY A 32 10.03 -0.29 3.26
CA GLY A 32 11.11 -0.39 4.24
C GLY A 32 11.99 -1.60 3.97
N GLY A 33 13.26 -1.53 4.39
CA GLY A 33 14.17 -2.66 4.18
C GLY A 33 15.58 -2.46 4.73
N VAL A 34 16.43 -3.44 4.42
CA VAL A 34 17.85 -3.45 4.77
C VAL A 34 18.68 -3.75 3.53
N VAL A 35 19.75 -2.97 3.35
CA VAL A 35 20.76 -3.14 2.32
C VAL A 35 22.05 -3.65 2.97
N THR A 36 22.58 -4.77 2.48
CA THR A 36 23.88 -5.31 2.85
C THR A 36 24.81 -5.25 1.65
N VAL A 37 25.96 -4.59 1.82
CA VAL A 37 26.96 -4.44 0.76
C VAL A 37 28.13 -5.39 1.05
N TYR A 38 28.49 -6.18 0.06
CA TYR A 38 29.61 -7.11 0.10
C TYR A 38 30.75 -6.58 -0.79
N PRO A 39 32.01 -6.93 -0.47
CA PRO A 39 33.12 -6.72 -1.40
C PRO A 39 32.83 -7.33 -2.78
N PRO A 40 33.51 -6.84 -3.83
CA PRO A 40 33.44 -7.46 -5.15
C PRO A 40 33.88 -8.92 -5.11
N ASP A 41 33.22 -9.78 -5.89
CA ASP A 41 33.61 -11.19 -6.03
C ASP A 41 34.95 -11.34 -6.81
N THR A 42 35.31 -10.33 -7.61
CA THR A 42 36.59 -10.25 -8.34
C THR A 42 37.35 -8.96 -8.01
N PRO A 43 38.69 -9.00 -7.89
CA PRO A 43 39.48 -7.80 -7.64
C PRO A 43 39.24 -6.71 -8.70
N GLY A 44 38.86 -5.52 -8.26
CA GLY A 44 38.53 -4.39 -9.14
C GLY A 44 37.11 -4.43 -9.74
N GLY A 45 36.31 -5.46 -9.44
CA GLY A 45 34.91 -5.54 -9.84
C GLY A 45 33.97 -4.62 -9.03
N PRO A 46 32.70 -4.52 -9.40
CA PRO A 46 31.70 -3.78 -8.61
C PRO A 46 31.33 -4.55 -7.33
N PRO A 47 30.90 -3.85 -6.26
CA PRO A 47 30.39 -4.50 -5.06
C PRO A 47 29.09 -5.24 -5.34
N ARG A 48 28.84 -6.32 -4.59
CA ARG A 48 27.54 -7.00 -4.58
C ARG A 48 26.66 -6.43 -3.49
N VAL A 49 25.38 -6.27 -3.78
CA VAL A 49 24.37 -5.79 -2.84
C VAL A 49 23.29 -6.85 -2.65
N HIS A 50 22.91 -7.08 -1.41
CA HIS A 50 21.75 -7.85 -1.00
C HIS A 50 20.74 -6.89 -0.36
N VAL A 51 19.51 -6.87 -0.85
CA VAL A 51 18.42 -6.04 -0.32
C VAL A 51 17.28 -6.93 0.09
N GLU A 52 16.84 -6.79 1.33
CA GLU A 52 15.57 -7.32 1.80
C GLU A 52 14.63 -6.14 2.00
N SER A 53 13.44 -6.19 1.39
CA SER A 53 12.50 -5.07 1.42
C SER A 53 11.05 -5.56 1.52
N GLN A 54 10.19 -4.72 2.08
CA GLN A 54 8.77 -4.99 2.26
C GLN A 54 7.97 -3.72 1.96
N VAL A 55 6.85 -3.90 1.27
CA VAL A 55 5.85 -2.85 1.07
C VAL A 55 4.88 -2.90 2.25
N ASN A 56 4.66 -1.76 2.90
CA ASN A 56 3.67 -1.60 3.96
C ASN A 56 2.53 -0.76 3.43
N VAL A 57 1.30 -1.11 3.81
CA VAL A 57 0.09 -0.35 3.50
C VAL A 57 -0.62 0.03 4.78
N ALA A 58 -1.21 1.22 4.80
CA ALA A 58 -2.07 1.68 5.87
C ALA A 58 -3.21 2.55 5.32
N ASP A 59 -4.37 2.50 5.93
CA ASP A 59 -5.47 3.43 5.65
C ASP A 59 -6.40 3.57 6.86
N GLN A 60 -7.02 4.74 7.01
CA GLN A 60 -8.15 4.95 7.90
C GLN A 60 -9.41 4.94 7.04
N TYR A 61 -10.02 3.77 6.91
CA TYR A 61 -11.22 3.61 6.10
C TYR A 61 -12.40 4.31 6.80
N ASN A 62 -12.67 5.52 6.35
CA ASN A 62 -13.51 6.51 7.03
C ASN A 62 -14.61 7.07 6.12
N TRP A 63 -15.53 7.84 6.71
CA TRP A 63 -16.61 8.52 5.98
C TRP A 63 -16.34 10.03 5.83
N ASP A 64 -15.13 10.41 5.40
CA ASP A 64 -14.79 11.83 5.17
C ASP A 64 -15.69 12.45 4.11
N GLU A 65 -16.52 13.42 4.49
CA GLU A 65 -17.50 14.05 3.60
C GLU A 65 -16.91 14.47 2.24
N GLY A 66 -17.57 14.02 1.16
CA GLY A 66 -17.31 14.47 -0.21
C GLY A 66 -16.81 13.38 -1.16
N LYS A 67 -16.68 12.14 -0.71
CA LYS A 67 -16.38 10.98 -1.55
C LYS A 67 -17.68 10.24 -1.91
N GLU A 68 -17.64 9.59 -3.08
CA GLU A 68 -18.70 8.69 -3.53
C GLU A 68 -18.10 7.54 -4.34
N THR A 69 -18.73 6.38 -4.26
CA THR A 69 -18.36 5.21 -5.04
C THR A 69 -19.56 4.71 -5.83
N LYS A 70 -19.34 4.47 -7.13
CA LYS A 70 -20.38 3.91 -8.01
C LYS A 70 -20.29 2.39 -8.01
N VAL A 71 -21.41 1.74 -7.67
CA VAL A 71 -21.57 0.28 -7.70
C VAL A 71 -22.73 -0.04 -8.63
N GLY A 72 -22.40 -0.31 -9.90
CA GLY A 72 -23.39 -0.52 -10.95
C GLY A 72 -24.33 0.70 -11.12
N PRO A 73 -25.65 0.55 -10.94
CA PRO A 73 -26.60 1.67 -11.05
C PRO A 73 -26.72 2.50 -9.76
N ILE A 74 -26.05 2.12 -8.68
CA ILE A 74 -26.15 2.77 -7.37
C ILE A 74 -24.91 3.63 -7.14
N THR A 75 -25.10 4.83 -6.61
CA THR A 75 -24.04 5.65 -6.03
C THR A 75 -24.16 5.59 -4.52
N ILE A 76 -23.06 5.24 -3.84
CA ILE A 76 -22.96 5.21 -2.38
C ILE A 76 -22.09 6.40 -1.98
N THR A 77 -22.63 7.29 -1.16
CA THR A 77 -21.91 8.45 -0.62
C THR A 77 -21.44 8.19 0.81
N ASP A 78 -20.45 8.95 1.30
CA ASP A 78 -20.03 8.86 2.71
C ASP A 78 -21.18 9.15 3.68
N LYS A 79 -22.11 10.01 3.30
CA LYS A 79 -23.31 10.29 4.08
C LYS A 79 -24.19 9.05 4.24
N ASP A 80 -24.33 8.26 3.18
CA ASP A 80 -25.07 6.99 3.24
C ASP A 80 -24.37 6.03 4.19
N MET A 81 -23.04 5.92 4.11
CA MET A 81 -22.24 5.05 5.00
C MET A 81 -22.28 5.50 6.46
N GLY A 82 -22.20 6.80 6.74
CA GLY A 82 -22.39 7.37 8.07
C GLY A 82 -23.80 7.11 8.64
N GLY A 83 -24.82 7.16 7.78
CA GLY A 83 -26.18 6.75 8.13
C GLY A 83 -26.27 5.26 8.50
N LEU A 84 -25.66 4.39 7.69
CA LEU A 84 -25.58 2.95 7.98
C LEU A 84 -24.82 2.68 9.27
N GLN A 85 -23.72 3.39 9.55
CA GLN A 85 -22.97 3.25 10.79
C GLN A 85 -23.82 3.64 12.01
N THR A 86 -24.56 4.74 11.92
CA THR A 86 -25.50 5.16 12.99
C THR A 86 -26.59 4.11 13.23
N ALA A 87 -27.05 3.45 12.18
CA ALA A 87 -28.01 2.34 12.26
C ALA A 87 -27.37 1.00 12.71
N GLY A 88 -26.05 0.95 12.92
CA GLY A 88 -25.33 -0.28 13.30
C GLY A 88 -25.07 -1.26 12.15
N MET A 89 -25.18 -0.81 10.90
CA MET A 89 -25.04 -1.62 9.68
C MET A 89 -23.69 -1.42 8.96
N ALA A 90 -22.95 -0.37 9.29
CA ALA A 90 -21.60 -0.12 8.77
C ALA A 90 -20.65 0.32 9.90
N ARG A 91 -19.35 0.33 9.62
CA ARG A 91 -18.32 0.74 10.57
C ARG A 91 -17.05 1.17 9.83
N GLU A 92 -16.43 2.24 10.29
CA GLU A 92 -15.06 2.64 9.95
C GLU A 92 -14.03 1.67 10.55
N PHE A 93 -12.93 1.43 9.84
CA PHE A 93 -11.88 0.52 10.32
C PHE A 93 -10.50 0.97 9.86
N GLU A 94 -9.49 0.54 10.59
CA GLU A 94 -8.10 0.72 10.19
C GLU A 94 -7.67 -0.45 9.30
N ILE A 95 -7.01 -0.12 8.19
CA ILE A 95 -6.35 -1.08 7.34
C ILE A 95 -4.86 -0.98 7.63
N ALA A 96 -4.24 -2.13 7.86
CA ALA A 96 -2.79 -2.24 7.92
C ALA A 96 -2.37 -3.56 7.28
N GLY A 97 -1.29 -3.53 6.51
CA GLY A 97 -0.78 -4.71 5.84
C GLY A 97 0.69 -4.58 5.47
N ALA A 98 1.32 -5.71 5.22
CA ALA A 98 2.67 -5.74 4.71
C ALA A 98 2.81 -6.90 3.72
N SER A 99 3.56 -6.67 2.64
CA SER A 99 3.85 -7.70 1.64
C SER A 99 4.72 -8.81 2.25
N SER A 100 4.93 -9.91 1.54
CA SER A 100 6.09 -10.76 1.84
C SER A 100 7.38 -9.97 1.65
N VAL A 101 8.48 -10.43 2.27
CA VAL A 101 9.80 -9.86 2.02
C VAL A 101 10.23 -10.19 0.59
N ALA A 102 10.58 -9.15 -0.17
CA ALA A 102 11.22 -9.25 -1.47
C ALA A 102 12.74 -9.15 -1.31
N THR A 103 13.45 -10.08 -1.93
CA THR A 103 14.92 -10.13 -1.91
C THR A 103 15.48 -9.77 -3.27
N TYR A 104 16.49 -8.92 -3.29
CA TYR A 104 17.32 -8.62 -4.46
C TYR A 104 18.79 -8.91 -4.14
N ASP A 105 19.44 -9.70 -5.00
CA ASP A 105 20.87 -9.95 -4.96
C ASP A 105 21.49 -9.58 -6.31
N GLY A 106 22.45 -8.66 -6.31
CA GLY A 106 23.10 -8.27 -7.55
C GLY A 106 24.05 -7.09 -7.44
N VAL A 107 24.45 -6.59 -8.62
CA VAL A 107 25.25 -5.37 -8.73
C VAL A 107 24.30 -4.17 -8.75
N PRO A 108 24.50 -3.14 -7.90
CA PRO A 108 23.66 -1.96 -7.89
C PRO A 108 23.66 -1.28 -9.26
N ARG A 109 22.47 -0.87 -9.72
CA ARG A 109 22.25 -0.17 -11.00
C ARG A 109 22.07 1.32 -10.78
#